data_AF-A0A2V8ICB2-F1
#
_entry.id   AF-A0A2V8ICB2-F1
#
_cell.length_a   1.000
_cell.length_b   1.000
_cell.length_c   1.000
_cell.angle_alpha   90.00
_cell.angle_beta   90.00
_cell.angle_gamma   90.00
#
_symmetry.space_group_name_H-M   'P 1'
#
loop_
_entity.id
_entity.type
_entity.pdbx_description
1 polymer ?
#
loop_
_entity_poly.entity_id
_entity_poly.type
_entity_poly.pdbx_seq_one_letter_code
_entity_poly.pdbx_strand_id
1 'polypeptide(L)'
;MGCPIPLWQRPIREVINIMVEPVNIMVRVGVIGCGYWGPNLIRNLLKVPGCRVVAIADERSDRLQAVRHLSGQIKATTEMGELVESNS
;
A
#
# COMPACT_ATOMS: atom_id res chain seq x y z
N MET A 1 10.74 25.19 36.41
CA MET A 1 11.22 24.46 35.23
C MET A 1 11.40 23.00 35.63
N GLY A 2 10.59 22.09 35.12
CA GLY A 2 10.65 20.67 35.51
C GLY A 2 11.78 19.93 34.77
N CYS A 3 12.53 19.11 35.49
CA CYS A 3 13.49 18.16 34.90
C CYS A 3 12.71 17.14 34.06
N PRO A 4 13.07 16.87 32.79
CA PRO A 4 12.41 15.85 32.00
C PRO A 4 12.55 14.46 32.67
N ILE A 5 11.44 13.72 32.71
CA ILE A 5 11.38 12.38 33.30
C ILE A 5 12.33 11.45 32.52
N PRO A 6 13.29 10.78 33.17
CA PRO A 6 14.19 9.86 32.48
C PRO A 6 13.46 8.69 31.82
N LEU A 7 13.99 8.15 30.72
CA LEU A 7 13.34 7.09 29.92
C LEU A 7 12.93 5.85 30.74
N TRP A 8 13.70 5.49 31.77
CA TRP A 8 13.42 4.37 32.67
C TRP A 8 12.28 4.61 33.69
N GLN A 9 11.77 5.84 33.79
CA GLN A 9 10.62 6.20 34.62
C GLN A 9 9.35 6.48 33.80
N ARG A 10 9.40 6.32 32.47
CA ARG A 10 8.25 6.53 31.57
C ARG A 10 7.48 5.22 31.35
N PRO A 11 6.18 5.28 31.03
CA PRO A 11 5.40 4.10 30.64
C PRO A 11 6.04 3.38 29.44
N ILE A 12 6.07 2.05 29.48
CA ILE A 12 6.69 1.20 28.44
C ILE A 12 6.22 1.57 27.02
N ARG A 13 4.93 1.90 26.84
CA ARG A 13 4.35 2.30 25.54
C ARG A 13 4.97 3.57 24.96
N GLU A 14 5.32 4.52 25.82
CA GLU A 14 5.96 5.78 25.42
C GLU A 14 7.44 5.54 25.06
N VAL A 15 8.14 4.70 25.82
CA VAL A 15 9.53 4.30 25.52
C VAL A 15 9.59 3.53 24.19
N ILE A 16 8.65 2.62 23.93
CA ILE A 16 8.58 1.87 22.65
C ILE A 16 8.41 2.82 21.46
N ASN A 17 7.50 3.80 21.55
CA ASN A 17 7.28 4.76 20.46
C ASN A 17 8.48 5.69 20.22
N ILE A 18 9.32 5.93 21.24
CA ILE A 18 10.57 6.72 21.13
C ILE A 18 11.70 5.85 20.54
N MET A 19 11.74 4.56 20.88
CA MET A 19 12.79 3.64 20.40
C MET A 19 12.50 3.05 19.01
N VAL A 20 11.24 3.04 18.58
CA VAL A 20 10.80 2.56 17.27
C VAL A 20 10.22 3.74 16.51
N GLU A 21 11.04 4.35 15.66
CA GLU A 21 10.56 5.37 14.72
C GLU A 21 9.48 4.75 13.81
N PRO A 22 8.24 5.29 13.79
CA PRO A 22 7.24 4.81 12.86
C PRO A 22 7.71 5.17 11.45
N VAL A 23 7.98 4.16 10.65
CA VAL A 23 8.27 4.31 9.23
C VAL A 23 7.01 4.87 8.56
N ASN A 24 6.95 6.19 8.35
CA ASN A 24 5.84 6.86 7.66
C ASN A 24 5.95 6.75 6.12
N ILE A 25 6.54 5.65 5.62
CA ILE A 25 6.74 5.45 4.19
C ILE A 25 5.46 4.86 3.61
N MET A 26 4.90 5.57 2.63
CA MET A 26 3.80 5.06 1.80
C MET A 26 4.37 4.03 0.81
N VAL A 27 4.05 2.76 1.00
CA VAL A 27 4.41 1.67 0.09
C VAL A 27 3.53 1.75 -1.16
N ARG A 28 4.16 1.93 -2.32
CA ARG A 28 3.49 1.90 -3.62
C ARG A 28 3.44 0.48 -4.14
N VAL A 29 2.27 0.03 -4.57
CA VAL A 29 2.03 -1.35 -4.99
C VAL A 29 1.51 -1.38 -6.43
N GLY A 30 2.22 -2.11 -7.29
CA GLY A 30 1.71 -2.55 -8.59
C GLY A 30 1.13 -3.96 -8.47
N VAL A 31 -0.01 -4.24 -9.10
CA VAL A 31 -0.64 -5.56 -9.10
C VAL A 31 -0.60 -6.15 -10.50
N ILE A 32 0.05 -7.29 -10.66
CA ILE A 32 0.06 -8.06 -11.91
C ILE A 32 -0.86 -9.27 -11.72
N GLY A 33 -1.89 -9.37 -12.55
CA GLY A 33 -2.95 -10.37 -12.52
C GLY A 33 -4.13 -9.96 -11.64
N CYS A 34 -5.32 -9.89 -12.25
CA CYS A 34 -6.59 -9.67 -11.56
C CYS A 34 -7.66 -10.72 -11.94
N GLY A 35 -7.25 -11.99 -12.00
CA GLY A 35 -8.13 -13.15 -12.17
C GLY A 35 -9.13 -13.35 -11.03
N TYR A 36 -9.62 -14.58 -10.83
CA TYR A 36 -10.72 -14.88 -9.90
C TYR A 36 -10.59 -14.24 -8.50
N TRP A 37 -9.38 -14.19 -7.92
CA TRP A 37 -9.10 -13.57 -6.63
C TRP A 37 -8.62 -12.12 -6.68
N GLY A 38 -8.26 -11.62 -7.86
CA GLY A 38 -7.72 -10.28 -8.08
C GLY A 38 -8.50 -9.15 -7.41
N PRO A 39 -9.83 -9.04 -7.64
CA PRO A 39 -10.66 -8.01 -7.02
C PRO A 39 -10.60 -7.99 -5.49
N ASN A 40 -10.51 -9.16 -4.85
CA ASN A 40 -10.42 -9.27 -3.40
C ASN A 40 -9.06 -8.82 -2.87
N LEU A 41 -7.97 -9.22 -3.54
CA LEU A 41 -6.62 -8.78 -3.17
C LEU A 41 -6.48 -7.26 -3.31
N ILE A 42 -6.90 -6.71 -4.45
CA ILE A 42 -6.87 -5.26 -4.73
C ILE A 42 -7.69 -4.51 -3.68
N ARG A 43 -8.91 -4.99 -3.37
CA ARG A 43 -9.75 -4.39 -2.32
C ARG A 43 -9.06 -4.37 -0.95
N ASN A 44 -8.32 -5.41 -0.59
CA ASN A 44 -7.58 -5.44 0.66
C ASN A 44 -6.44 -4.43 0.65
N LEU A 45 -5.62 -4.41 -0.41
CA LEU A 45 -4.51 -3.46 -0.54
C LEU A 45 -4.96 -2.00 -0.46
N LEU A 46 -6.10 -1.66 -1.07
CA LEU A 46 -6.68 -0.31 -1.01
C LEU A 46 -7.09 0.15 0.40
N LYS A 47 -7.27 -0.79 1.34
CA LYS A 47 -7.67 -0.50 2.72
C LYS A 47 -6.50 -0.51 3.70
N VAL A 48 -5.31 -0.96 3.28
CA VAL A 48 -4.13 -1.04 4.16
C VAL A 48 -3.55 0.36 4.37
N PRO A 49 -3.49 0.88 5.61
CA PRO A 49 -2.82 2.14 5.89
C PRO A 49 -1.34 2.07 5.49
N GLY A 50 -0.82 3.15 4.90
CA GLY A 50 0.56 3.18 4.39
C GLY A 50 0.76 2.39 3.09
N CYS A 51 -0.31 1.92 2.44
CA CYS A 51 -0.27 1.30 1.12
C CYS A 51 -1.01 2.17 0.09
N ARG A 52 -0.45 2.29 -1.11
CA ARG A 52 -1.11 2.89 -2.27
C ARG A 52 -0.94 1.97 -3.47
N VAL A 53 -2.04 1.39 -3.94
CA VAL A 53 -2.05 0.71 -5.24
C VAL A 53 -1.96 1.77 -6.34
N VAL A 54 -0.92 1.70 -7.18
CA VAL A 54 -0.64 2.72 -8.21
C VAL A 54 -0.95 2.26 -9.62
N ALA A 55 -0.85 0.95 -9.87
CA ALA A 55 -1.17 0.37 -11.17
C ALA A 55 -1.62 -1.08 -11.04
N ILE A 56 -2.44 -1.52 -11.98
CA ILE A 56 -2.90 -2.91 -12.12
C ILE A 56 -2.65 -3.32 -13.58
N ALA A 57 -2.16 -4.54 -13.80
CA ALA A 57 -2.03 -5.09 -15.13
C ALA A 57 -2.59 -6.52 -15.20
N ASP A 58 -3.30 -6.83 -16.28
CA ASP A 58 -3.80 -8.16 -16.62
C ASP A 58 -3.92 -8.22 -18.15
N GLU A 59 -3.41 -9.29 -18.77
CA GLU A 59 -3.46 -9.49 -20.23
C GLU A 59 -4.90 -9.48 -20.75
N ARG A 60 -5.85 -9.83 -19.88
CA ARG A 60 -7.27 -9.90 -20.18
C ARG A 60 -7.99 -8.60 -19.80
N SER A 61 -8.37 -7.84 -20.81
CA SER A 61 -9.10 -6.57 -20.66
C SER A 61 -10.43 -6.68 -19.91
N ASP A 62 -11.12 -7.84 -20.01
CA ASP A 62 -12.35 -8.12 -19.28
C ASP A 62 -12.11 -8.17 -17.76
N ARG A 63 -10.95 -8.70 -17.34
CA ARG A 63 -10.55 -8.74 -15.92
C ARG A 63 -10.19 -7.35 -15.39
N LEU A 64 -9.51 -6.54 -16.21
CA LEU A 64 -9.25 -5.14 -15.87
C LEU A 64 -10.55 -4.36 -15.69
N GLN A 65 -11.53 -4.58 -16.57
CA GLN A 65 -12.85 -3.94 -16.47
C GLN A 65 -13.58 -4.35 -15.19
N ALA A 66 -13.44 -5.61 -14.77
CA ALA A 66 -14.02 -6.10 -13.52
C ALA A 66 -13.47 -5.39 -12.28
N VAL A 67 -12.24 -4.85 -12.32
CA VAL A 67 -11.65 -4.13 -11.17
C VAL A 67 -11.73 -2.60 -11.28
N ARG A 68 -12.13 -2.04 -12.43
CA ARG A 68 -12.27 -0.58 -12.63
C ARG A 68 -13.17 0.10 -11.60
N HIS A 69 -14.23 -0.57 -11.15
CA HIS A 69 -15.14 0.00 -10.14
C HIS A 69 -14.52 0.13 -8.75
N LEU A 70 -13.44 -0.61 -8.46
CA LEU A 70 -12.76 -0.57 -7.16
C LEU A 70 -11.90 0.68 -7.02
N SER A 71 -11.44 1.25 -8.13
CA SER A 71 -10.73 2.53 -8.13
C SER A 71 -10.64 3.13 -9.52
N GLY A 72 -11.35 4.25 -9.72
CA GLY A 72 -11.33 4.99 -10.99
C GLY A 72 -10.04 5.77 -11.26
N GLN A 73 -9.11 5.84 -10.29
CA GLN A 73 -7.87 6.61 -10.40
C GLN A 73 -6.61 5.74 -10.60
N ILE A 74 -6.74 4.40 -10.55
CA ILE A 74 -5.59 3.49 -10.71
C ILE A 74 -5.35 3.22 -12.19
N LYS A 75 -4.08 3.33 -12.61
CA LYS A 75 -3.66 2.97 -13.97
C LYS A 75 -3.93 1.48 -14.20
N ALA A 76 -4.67 1.14 -15.25
CA ALA A 76 -4.93 -0.23 -15.67
C ALA A 76 -4.36 -0.45 -17.07
N THR A 77 -3.50 -1.45 -17.25
CA THR A 77 -2.88 -1.78 -18.55
C THR A 77 -2.94 -3.27 -18.85
N THR A 78 -2.92 -3.65 -20.12
CA THR A 78 -2.76 -5.04 -20.55
C THR A 78 -1.29 -5.47 -20.64
N GLU A 79 -0.36 -4.52 -20.49
CA GLU A 79 1.07 -4.75 -20.64
C GLU A 79 1.78 -4.75 -19.29
N MET A 80 2.25 -5.92 -18.85
CA MET A 80 2.91 -6.07 -17.55
C MET A 80 4.25 -5.32 -17.46
N GLY A 81 4.96 -5.20 -18.58
CA GLY A 81 6.26 -4.49 -18.66
C GLY A 81 6.15 -3.04 -18.21
N GLU A 82 5.03 -2.37 -18.53
CA GLU A 82 4.78 -1.00 -18.10
C GLU A 82 4.78 -0.82 -16.57
N LEU A 83 4.42 -1.86 -15.79
CA LEU A 83 4.45 -1.79 -14.33
C LEU A 83 5.87 -1.93 -13.79
N VAL A 84 6.65 -2.85 -14.34
CA VAL A 84 8.01 -3.18 -13.86
C VAL A 84 9.00 -2.09 -14.24
N GLU A 85 8.84 -1.49 -15.43
CA GLU A 85 9.69 -0.41 -15.93
C GLU A 85 9.29 0.96 -15.39
N SER A 86 8.18 1.06 -14.65
CA SER A 86 7.76 2.34 -14.08
C SER A 86 8.72 2.77 -12.98
N ASN A 87 9.38 3.92 -13.17
CA ASN A 87 10.16 4.63 -12.14
C ASN A 87 9.23 5.34 -11.12
N SER A 88 8.23 4.58 -10.64
CA SER A 88 7.24 4.99 -9.66
C SER A 88 7.88 5.41 -8.36
#